data_AF-A0AAN0RHU6-F1
#
_entry.id   AF-A0AAN0RHU6-F1
#
_cell.length_a   1.000
_cell.length_b   1.000
_cell.length_c   1.000
_cell.angle_alpha   90.00
_cell.angle_beta   90.00
_cell.angle_gamma   90.00
#
_symmetry.space_group_name_H-M   'P 1'
#
loop_
_entity.id
_entity.type
_entity.pdbx_description
1 polymer ?
#
loop_
_entity_poly.entity_id
_entity_poly.type
_entity_poly.pdbx_seq_one_letter_code
_entity_poly.pdbx_strand_id
1 'polypeptide(L)'
;MLNAAFGSAEDAVQNIDTHARAFAASAERLRETDLQGAAFCETVQTVWGIELGRLCYPVAVGRVAAILALESELTTAMYLQSFIANLTAAAMRLVPLGQVDGQKTQLALQQHCTEIAKQLQGATLDDLHNSAWMSDITSMRHETQYSRVFRT
;
A
#
# COMPACT_ATOMS: atom_id res chain seq x y z
N MET A 1 -6.12 3.14 -5.88
CA MET A 1 -6.70 3.32 -4.53
C MET A 1 -6.22 4.57 -3.82
N LEU A 2 -4.93 4.77 -3.56
CA LEU A 2 -4.43 5.98 -2.89
C LEU A 2 -4.84 7.27 -3.60
N ASN A 3 -4.49 7.43 -4.88
CA ASN A 3 -4.85 8.64 -5.65
C ASN A 3 -6.37 8.82 -5.78
N ALA A 4 -7.14 7.74 -5.95
CA ALA A 4 -8.59 7.79 -5.96
C ALA A 4 -9.17 8.33 -4.64
N ALA A 5 -8.65 7.89 -3.49
CA ALA A 5 -9.07 8.37 -2.16
C ALA A 5 -8.58 9.80 -1.86
N PHE A 6 -7.43 10.19 -2.43
CA PHE A 6 -6.90 11.54 -2.32
C PHE A 6 -7.82 12.55 -3.03
N GLY A 7 -8.25 12.22 -4.26
CA GLY A 7 -9.10 13.10 -5.07
C GLY A 7 -10.60 13.03 -4.78
N SER A 8 -11.05 12.16 -3.86
CA SER A 8 -12.47 11.92 -3.62
C SER A 8 -13.09 12.85 -2.59
N ALA A 9 -14.39 13.11 -2.76
CA ALA A 9 -15.24 13.64 -1.69
C ALA A 9 -15.34 12.66 -0.51
N GLU A 10 -15.71 13.16 0.66
CA GLU A 10 -15.73 12.39 1.92
C GLU A 10 -16.73 11.23 1.91
N ASP A 11 -17.91 11.45 1.31
CA ASP A 11 -18.97 10.45 1.15
C ASP A 11 -18.58 9.29 0.21
N ALA A 12 -17.62 9.51 -0.70
CA ALA A 12 -17.14 8.50 -1.62
C ALA A 12 -16.03 7.59 -1.03
N VAL A 13 -15.38 7.99 0.07
CA VAL A 13 -14.23 7.27 0.65
C VAL A 13 -14.59 5.82 1.02
N GLN A 14 -15.77 5.60 1.60
CA GLN A 14 -16.19 4.27 2.01
C GLN A 14 -16.43 3.33 0.81
N ASN A 15 -16.89 3.88 -0.31
CA ASN A 15 -17.04 3.12 -1.55
C ASN A 15 -15.67 2.71 -2.11
N ILE A 16 -14.70 3.63 -2.10
CA ILE A 16 -13.32 3.35 -2.52
C ILE A 16 -12.69 2.29 -1.61
N ASP A 17 -12.92 2.35 -0.30
CA ASP A 17 -12.47 1.33 0.66
C ASP A 17 -13.07 -0.05 0.36
N THR A 18 -14.36 -0.10 0.06
CA THR A 18 -15.06 -1.33 -0.30
C THR A 18 -14.47 -1.93 -1.59
N HIS A 19 -14.18 -1.11 -2.60
CA HIS A 19 -13.48 -1.55 -3.80
C HIS A 19 -12.07 -2.06 -3.47
N ALA A 20 -11.35 -1.41 -2.54
CA ALA A 20 -9.98 -1.78 -2.20
C ALA A 20 -9.94 -3.16 -1.54
N ARG A 21 -10.92 -3.45 -0.68
CA ARG A 21 -11.12 -4.75 -0.06
C ARG A 21 -11.48 -5.82 -1.10
N ALA A 22 -12.39 -5.50 -2.01
CA ALA A 22 -12.79 -6.42 -3.08
C ALA A 22 -11.64 -6.76 -4.04
N PHE A 23 -10.68 -5.85 -4.21
CA PHE A 23 -9.51 -6.05 -5.08
C PHE A 23 -8.42 -6.95 -4.47
N ALA A 24 -8.53 -7.31 -3.20
CA ALA A 24 -7.59 -8.20 -2.56
C ALA A 24 -7.75 -9.63 -3.10
N ALA A 25 -6.75 -10.13 -3.82
CA ALA A 25 -6.80 -11.43 -4.49
C ALA A 25 -6.84 -12.63 -3.52
N SER A 26 -6.51 -12.44 -2.24
CA SER A 26 -6.42 -13.51 -1.24
C SER A 26 -6.89 -13.02 0.13
N ALA A 27 -7.25 -13.96 1.02
CA ALA A 27 -7.67 -13.63 2.37
C ALA A 27 -6.52 -13.05 3.21
N GLU A 28 -5.28 -13.45 2.94
CA GLU A 28 -4.09 -12.86 3.58
C GLU A 28 -3.81 -11.45 3.10
N ARG A 29 -3.91 -11.16 1.80
CA ARG A 29 -3.77 -9.78 1.30
C ARG A 29 -4.84 -8.87 1.86
N LEU A 30 -6.08 -9.35 1.95
CA LEU A 30 -7.18 -8.59 2.55
C LEU A 30 -6.89 -8.30 4.03
N ARG A 31 -6.47 -9.32 4.79
CA ARG A 31 -6.09 -9.14 6.20
C ARG A 31 -4.92 -8.19 6.37
N GLU A 32 -3.90 -8.28 5.53
CA GLU A 32 -2.73 -7.41 5.59
C GLU A 32 -3.11 -5.94 5.41
N THR A 33 -3.79 -5.61 4.30
CA THR A 33 -4.17 -4.21 3.99
C THR A 33 -5.15 -3.63 5.01
N ASP A 34 -6.06 -4.46 5.55
CA ASP A 34 -7.00 -4.06 6.59
C ASP A 34 -6.31 -3.81 7.94
N LEU A 35 -5.38 -4.68 8.36
CA LEU A 35 -4.65 -4.52 9.62
C LEU A 35 -3.67 -3.35 9.57
N GLN A 36 -2.92 -3.20 8.48
CA GLN A 36 -2.03 -2.05 8.27
C GLN A 36 -2.84 -0.74 8.25
N GLY A 37 -3.97 -0.74 7.56
CA GLY A 37 -4.84 0.43 7.48
C GLY A 37 -5.48 0.80 8.81
N ALA A 38 -5.99 -0.18 9.57
CA ALA A 38 -6.52 0.05 10.90
C ALA A 38 -5.48 0.66 11.85
N ALA A 39 -4.26 0.10 11.88
CA ALA A 39 -3.17 0.62 12.70
C ALA A 39 -2.74 2.04 12.28
N PHE A 40 -2.74 2.31 10.97
CA PHE A 40 -2.45 3.65 10.46
C PHE A 40 -3.53 4.67 10.87
N CYS A 41 -4.81 4.33 10.70
CA CYS A 41 -5.92 5.20 11.12
C CYS A 41 -5.86 5.51 12.63
N GLU A 42 -5.62 4.50 13.47
CA GLU A 42 -5.48 4.68 14.91
C GLU A 42 -4.31 5.61 15.25
N THR A 43 -3.16 5.43 14.59
CA THR A 43 -1.98 6.28 14.78
C THR A 43 -2.29 7.73 14.36
N VAL A 44 -2.99 7.90 13.24
CA VAL A 44 -3.35 9.23 12.73
C VAL A 44 -4.31 9.95 13.66
N GLN A 45 -5.34 9.24 14.16
CA GLN A 45 -6.26 9.79 15.14
C GLN A 45 -5.53 10.17 16.44
N THR A 46 -4.66 9.29 16.94
CA THR A 46 -3.95 9.49 18.21
C THR A 46 -2.98 10.67 18.16
N VAL A 47 -2.24 10.82 17.07
CA VAL A 47 -1.16 11.81 16.97
C VAL A 47 -1.64 13.15 16.40
N TRP A 48 -2.54 13.13 15.41
CA TRP A 48 -3.01 14.33 14.72
C TRP A 48 -4.48 14.69 15.00
N GLY A 49 -5.24 13.83 15.69
CA GLY A 49 -6.66 14.09 15.95
C GLY A 49 -7.56 13.97 14.71
N ILE A 50 -7.07 13.37 13.62
CA ILE A 50 -7.83 13.21 12.38
C ILE A 50 -8.57 11.87 12.43
N GLU A 51 -9.90 11.92 12.39
CA GLU A 51 -10.75 10.72 12.40
C GLU A 51 -11.02 10.21 10.99
N LEU A 52 -10.54 9.00 10.71
CA LEU A 52 -10.74 8.31 9.42
C LEU A 52 -11.63 7.07 9.52
N GLY A 53 -11.94 6.64 10.76
CA GLY A 53 -12.52 5.32 11.02
C GLY A 53 -11.53 4.19 10.71
N ARG A 54 -11.98 3.15 10.00
CA ARG A 54 -11.16 1.99 9.62
C ARG A 54 -11.16 1.84 8.10
N LEU A 55 -10.04 2.18 7.48
CA LEU A 55 -9.85 2.10 6.04
C LEU A 55 -8.67 1.18 5.73
N CYS A 56 -8.66 0.56 4.55
CA CYS A 56 -7.51 -0.13 4.02
C CYS A 56 -6.33 0.85 3.86
N TYR A 57 -5.12 0.34 4.05
CA TYR A 57 -3.91 1.16 4.12
C TYR A 57 -3.74 2.20 3.00
N PRO A 58 -3.81 1.85 1.71
CA PRO A 58 -3.66 2.86 0.64
C PRO A 58 -4.77 3.91 0.64
N VAL A 59 -5.99 3.57 1.05
CA VAL A 59 -7.13 4.49 1.11
C VAL A 59 -6.95 5.47 2.27
N ALA A 60 -6.55 4.96 3.44
CA ALA A 60 -6.26 5.76 4.62
C ALA A 60 -5.15 6.79 4.34
N VAL A 61 -4.04 6.37 3.73
CA VAL A 61 -2.93 7.27 3.37
C VAL A 61 -3.38 8.37 2.41
N GLY A 62 -4.11 8.00 1.35
CA GLY A 62 -4.63 8.96 0.38
C GLY A 62 -5.56 9.99 1.02
N ARG A 63 -6.46 9.55 1.91
CA ARG A 63 -7.39 10.43 2.58
C ARG A 63 -6.69 11.41 3.54
N VAL A 64 -5.72 10.94 4.31
CA VAL A 64 -4.95 11.80 5.23
C VAL A 64 -4.13 12.82 4.47
N ALA A 65 -3.47 12.40 3.39
CA ALA A 65 -2.69 13.30 2.57
C ALA A 65 -3.55 14.44 1.98
N ALA A 66 -4.79 14.14 1.58
CA ALA A 66 -5.74 15.16 1.13
C ALA A 66 -6.15 16.13 2.26
N ILE A 67 -6.47 15.60 3.45
CA ILE A 67 -6.82 16.42 4.64
C ILE A 67 -5.67 17.35 5.03
N LEU A 68 -4.44 16.87 4.96
CA LEU A 68 -3.22 17.63 5.27
C LEU A 68 -2.74 18.52 4.12
N ALA A 69 -3.48 18.58 3.00
CA ALA A 69 -3.12 19.33 1.79
C ALA A 69 -1.69 19.02 1.27
N LEU A 70 -1.29 17.74 1.35
CA LEU A 70 -0.02 17.27 0.79
C LEU A 70 -0.11 17.14 -0.73
N GLU A 71 1.05 17.07 -1.38
CA GLU A 71 1.15 16.90 -2.82
C GLU A 71 0.95 15.40 -3.19
N SER A 72 0.05 15.12 -4.13
CA SER A 72 -0.41 13.75 -4.44
C SER A 72 0.67 12.89 -5.09
N GLU A 73 1.49 13.48 -5.98
CA GLU A 73 2.60 12.81 -6.64
C GLU A 73 3.66 12.42 -5.61
N LEU A 74 4.11 13.38 -4.79
CA LEU A 74 5.07 13.12 -3.72
C LEU A 74 4.54 12.08 -2.72
N THR A 75 3.28 12.17 -2.31
CA THR A 75 2.65 11.18 -1.42
C THR A 75 2.69 9.78 -2.04
N THR A 76 2.33 9.67 -3.32
CA THR A 76 2.37 8.39 -4.06
C THR A 76 3.81 7.86 -4.15
N ALA A 77 4.78 8.71 -4.48
CA ALA A 77 6.19 8.32 -4.59
C ALA A 77 6.74 7.81 -3.25
N MET A 78 6.44 8.50 -2.15
CA MET A 78 6.86 8.10 -0.80
C MET A 78 6.17 6.80 -0.34
N TYR A 79 4.89 6.62 -0.68
CA TYR A 79 4.17 5.37 -0.41
C TYR A 79 4.83 4.19 -1.14
N LEU A 80 5.15 4.34 -2.43
CA LEU A 80 5.83 3.32 -3.23
C LEU A 80 7.24 3.03 -2.69
N GLN A 81 7.98 4.06 -2.31
CA GLN A 81 9.31 3.90 -1.72
C GLN A 81 9.25 3.11 -0.40
N SER A 82 8.30 3.42 0.47
CA SER A 82 8.07 2.69 1.73
C SER A 82 7.72 1.22 1.47
N PHE A 83 6.86 0.96 0.48
CA PHE A 83 6.50 -0.40 0.07
C PHE A 83 7.72 -1.21 -0.39
N ILE A 84 8.57 -0.62 -1.24
CA ILE A 84 9.80 -1.27 -1.72
C ILE A 84 10.80 -1.49 -0.59
N ALA A 85 10.94 -0.55 0.34
CA ALA A 85 11.80 -0.71 1.51
C ALA A 85 11.36 -1.90 2.37
N ASN A 86 10.04 -2.08 2.57
CA ASN A 86 9.49 -3.23 3.30
C ASN A 86 9.77 -4.57 2.60
N LEU A 87 9.56 -4.64 1.28
CA LEU A 87 9.88 -5.84 0.49
C LEU A 87 11.37 -6.17 0.53
N THR A 88 12.22 -5.15 0.44
CA THR A 88 13.68 -5.30 0.51
C THR A 88 14.10 -5.81 1.89
N ALA A 89 13.50 -5.30 2.96
CA ALA A 89 13.73 -5.77 4.33
C ALA A 89 13.34 -7.25 4.52
N ALA A 90 12.22 -7.68 3.92
CA ALA A 90 11.84 -9.08 3.90
C ALA A 90 12.83 -9.94 3.12
N ALA A 91 13.26 -9.50 1.94
CA ALA A 91 14.22 -10.22 1.10
C ALA A 91 15.58 -10.42 1.79
N MET A 92 16.08 -9.40 2.51
CA MET A 92 17.31 -9.52 3.31
C MET A 92 17.24 -10.61 4.39
N ARG A 93 16.04 -10.90 4.91
CA ARG A 93 15.82 -11.96 5.90
C ARG A 93 15.68 -13.36 5.28
N LEU A 94 15.27 -13.45 4.00
CA LEU A 94 14.92 -14.71 3.34
C LEU A 94 15.98 -15.23 2.34
N VAL A 95 16.70 -14.35 1.65
CA VAL A 95 17.55 -14.68 0.48
C VAL A 95 19.05 -14.42 0.74
N PRO A 96 19.49 -14.55 2.00
CA PRO A 96 20.75 -13.97 2.54
C PRO A 96 21.30 -12.70 1.86
N LEU A 97 20.44 -11.72 1.57
CA LEU A 97 20.86 -10.49 0.91
C LEU A 97 21.55 -9.55 1.91
N GLY A 98 22.72 -9.02 1.57
CA GLY A 98 23.47 -8.10 2.43
C GLY A 98 22.80 -6.72 2.55
N GLN A 99 23.05 -6.01 3.64
CA GLN A 99 22.52 -4.65 3.88
C GLN A 99 22.86 -3.67 2.74
N VAL A 100 24.11 -3.72 2.25
CA VAL A 100 24.58 -2.87 1.15
C VAL A 100 23.80 -3.17 -0.14
N ASP A 101 23.52 -4.45 -0.41
CA ASP A 101 22.78 -4.84 -1.61
C ASP A 101 21.30 -4.44 -1.50
N GLY A 102 20.72 -4.49 -0.29
CA GLY A 102 19.38 -3.96 -0.04
C GLY A 102 19.29 -2.46 -0.34
N GLN A 103 20.28 -1.67 0.05
CA GLN A 103 20.33 -0.25 -0.27
C GLN A 103 20.51 0.00 -1.78
N LYS A 104 21.35 -0.77 -2.46
CA LYS A 104 21.48 -0.69 -3.92
C LYS A 104 20.17 -1.02 -4.64
N THR A 105 19.41 -2.01 -4.17
CA THR A 105 18.10 -2.35 -4.72
C THR A 105 17.12 -1.18 -4.56
N GLN A 106 17.05 -0.56 -3.37
CA GLN A 106 16.17 0.60 -3.17
C GLN A 106 16.56 1.78 -4.06
N LEU A 107 17.86 2.05 -4.22
CA LEU A 107 18.36 3.09 -5.12
C LEU A 107 17.99 2.81 -6.58
N ALA A 108 18.14 1.55 -7.03
CA ALA A 108 17.81 1.15 -8.39
C ALA A 108 16.32 1.29 -8.72
N LEU A 109 15.43 1.13 -7.73
CA LEU A 109 13.98 1.21 -7.90
C LEU A 109 13.40 2.61 -7.65
N GLN A 110 14.17 3.52 -7.04
CA GLN A 110 13.73 4.87 -6.70
C GLN A 110 13.15 5.62 -7.92
N GLN A 111 13.80 5.51 -9.07
CA GLN A 111 13.36 6.18 -10.30
C GLN A 111 11.97 5.69 -10.73
N HIS A 112 11.71 4.38 -10.63
CA HIS A 112 10.39 3.82 -10.95
C HIS A 112 9.30 4.30 -10.00
N CYS A 113 9.59 4.50 -8.71
CA CYS A 113 8.62 5.11 -7.79
C CYS A 113 8.15 6.48 -8.28
N THR A 114 9.10 7.31 -8.74
CA THR A 114 8.78 8.66 -9.24
C THR A 114 8.02 8.63 -10.57
N GLU A 115 8.41 7.73 -11.48
CA GLU A 115 7.74 7.59 -12.79
C GLU A 115 6.30 7.11 -12.63
N ILE A 116 6.07 6.10 -11.78
CA ILE A 116 4.73 5.58 -11.49
C ILE A 116 3.89 6.64 -10.79
N ALA A 117 4.45 7.37 -9.81
CA ALA A 117 3.73 8.43 -9.12
C ALA A 117 3.23 9.51 -10.09
N LYS A 118 4.07 9.92 -11.04
CA LYS A 118 3.71 10.87 -12.09
C LYS A 118 2.64 10.34 -13.03
N GLN A 119 2.71 9.06 -13.42
CA GLN A 119 1.73 8.42 -14.30
C GLN A 119 0.35 8.27 -13.64
N LEU A 120 0.31 8.11 -12.31
CA LEU A 120 -0.93 7.89 -11.56
C LEU A 120 -1.63 9.19 -11.12
N GLN A 121 -1.12 10.36 -11.51
CA GLN A 121 -1.82 11.62 -11.28
C GLN A 121 -3.20 11.60 -11.95
N GLY A 122 -4.24 11.87 -11.16
CA GLY A 122 -5.62 11.88 -11.65
C GLY A 122 -6.21 10.49 -11.92
N ALA A 123 -5.50 9.40 -11.62
CA ALA A 123 -6.01 8.05 -11.79
C ALA A 123 -7.27 7.81 -10.94
N THR A 124 -8.26 7.18 -11.56
CA THR A 124 -9.59 6.94 -11.00
C THR A 124 -9.77 5.46 -10.61
N LEU A 125 -10.96 5.09 -10.15
CA LEU A 125 -11.30 3.68 -9.93
C LEU A 125 -11.41 2.89 -11.24
N ASP A 126 -11.77 3.54 -12.36
CA ASP A 126 -11.93 2.87 -13.65
C ASP A 126 -10.59 2.43 -14.26
N ASP A 127 -9.50 3.09 -13.85
CA ASP A 127 -8.13 2.75 -14.25
C ASP A 127 -7.56 1.57 -13.45
N LEU A 128 -8.30 1.05 -12.46
CA LEU A 128 -7.81 0.02 -11.58
C LEU A 128 -7.85 -1.36 -12.25
N HIS A 129 -6.68 -1.94 -12.44
CA HIS A 129 -6.51 -3.30 -12.97
C HIS A 129 -5.43 -4.07 -12.21
N ASN A 130 -5.52 -5.39 -12.18
CA ASN A 130 -4.50 -6.27 -11.61
C ASN A 130 -4.00 -7.28 -12.66
N SER A 131 -2.68 -7.38 -12.82
CA SER A 131 -2.01 -8.35 -13.68
C SER A 131 -0.90 -9.12 -12.95
N ALA A 132 -0.86 -9.06 -11.61
CA ALA A 132 0.18 -9.65 -10.77
C ALA A 132 -0.08 -11.14 -10.44
N TRP A 133 -0.47 -11.95 -11.42
CA TRP A 133 -0.97 -13.31 -11.20
C TRP A 133 -0.04 -14.20 -10.37
N MET A 134 1.26 -14.16 -10.62
CA MET A 134 2.22 -14.96 -9.86
C MET A 134 2.30 -14.53 -8.39
N SER A 135 2.18 -13.23 -8.13
CA SER A 135 2.14 -12.65 -6.79
C SER A 135 0.85 -13.06 -6.05
N ASP A 136 -0.27 -13.10 -6.76
CA ASP A 136 -1.57 -13.50 -6.20
C ASP A 136 -1.60 -14.99 -5.87
N ILE A 137 -1.19 -15.84 -6.83
CA ILE A 137 -1.13 -17.30 -6.63
C ILE A 137 -0.16 -17.65 -5.51
N THR A 138 0.99 -16.98 -5.42
CA THR A 138 1.96 -17.23 -4.34
C THR A 138 1.39 -16.85 -2.98
N SER A 139 0.66 -15.73 -2.89
CA SER A 139 -0.04 -15.36 -1.66
C SER A 139 -1.10 -16.38 -1.26
N MET A 140 -1.93 -16.85 -2.19
CA MET A 140 -2.92 -17.91 -1.93
C MET A 140 -2.27 -19.21 -1.43
N ARG A 141 -1.10 -19.56 -1.98
CA ARG A 141 -0.34 -20.73 -1.51
C ARG A 141 0.24 -20.51 -0.11
N HIS A 142 0.73 -19.31 0.18
CA HIS A 142 1.26 -18.96 1.50
C HIS A 142 0.23 -19.16 2.61
N GLU A 143 -1.06 -18.94 2.34
CA GLU A 143 -2.15 -19.18 3.31
C GLU A 143 -2.19 -20.62 3.84
N THR A 144 -1.75 -21.58 3.01
CA THR A 144 -1.79 -23.02 3.31
C THR A 144 -0.42 -23.61 3.63
N GLN A 145 0.63 -22.78 3.70
CA GLN A 145 1.97 -23.25 4.06
C GLN A 145 2.04 -23.66 5.54
N TYR A 146 2.59 -24.86 5.78
CA TYR A 146 2.73 -25.44 7.12
C TYR A 146 3.74 -24.68 8.00
N SER A 147 4.87 -24.27 7.42
CA SER A 147 5.91 -23.50 8.13
C SER A 147 6.04 -22.11 7.51
N ARG A 148 5.90 -21.08 8.34
CA ARG A 148 5.86 -19.68 7.90
C ARG A 148 6.69 -18.80 8.83
N VAL A 149 7.51 -17.93 8.23
CA VAL A 149 8.33 -16.94 8.93
C VAL A 149 7.58 -15.61 9.08
N PHE A 150 6.69 -15.29 8.14
CA PHE A 150 5.86 -14.08 8.13
C PHE A 150 4.38 -14.43 8.31
N ARG A 151 3.62 -13.45 8.80
CA ARG A 151 2.19 -13.62 9.16
C ARG A 151 1.26 -13.59 7.95
N THR A 152 1.70 -12.92 6.88
CA THR A 152 1.07 -12.78 5.56
C THR A 152 2.17 -12.67 4.52
#